data_AF-A0A316NWD3-F1
#
_entry.id   AF-A0A316NWD3-F1
#
_cell.length_a   1.000
_cell.length_b   1.000
_cell.length_c   1.000
_cell.angle_alpha   90.00
_cell.angle_beta   90.00
_cell.angle_gamma   90.00
#
_symmetry.space_group_name_H-M   'P 1'
#
loop_
_entity.id
_entity.type
_entity.pdbx_description
1 polymer ?
#
loop_
_entity_poly.entity_id
_entity_poly.type
_entity_poly.pdbx_seq_one_letter_code
_entity_poly.pdbx_strand_id
1 'polypeptide(L)'
;MSLIAKASGGSKFPILEAGSYPAMCYAIVDIGQQYNKTFNNYAQKVIFMWELPGEEIEIEGEMKPRAISETYTNSLGEKANLRKMLENWRGRAFTQEEMDGFDLRNVLGKACMISVVHGTKSDGSPYAKVGSVSKMPKGMSVPQKTTNALILFDLDAPDALENLQKLPEWVQNRIKESETYKEKMRPDASVVEARNDDFAVIDAAEDCPF
;
A
#
# COMPACT_ATOMS: atom_id res chain seq x y z
N MET A 1 -21.09 -35.10 -0.05
CA MET A 1 -19.85 -35.21 0.77
C MET A 1 -19.07 -33.92 0.65
N SER A 2 -19.08 -33.09 1.70
CA SER A 2 -18.66 -31.69 1.74
C SER A 2 -17.33 -31.48 2.48
N LEU A 3 -16.32 -32.28 2.14
CA LEU A 3 -14.97 -32.23 2.75
C LEU A 3 -13.90 -32.49 1.68
N ILE A 4 -13.92 -31.71 0.60
CA ILE A 4 -12.80 -31.67 -0.35
C ILE A 4 -12.27 -30.24 -0.36
N ALA A 5 -11.14 -30.03 0.31
CA ALA A 5 -10.34 -28.83 0.15
C ALA A 5 -9.72 -28.86 -1.25
N LYS A 6 -10.13 -27.93 -2.11
CA LYS A 6 -9.45 -27.66 -3.38
C LYS A 6 -8.34 -26.64 -3.13
N ALA A 7 -7.17 -26.85 -3.73
CA ALA A 7 -6.12 -25.85 -3.75
C ALA A 7 -6.63 -24.60 -4.51
N SER A 8 -7.12 -23.60 -3.79
CA SER A 8 -7.37 -22.27 -4.34
C SER A 8 -6.06 -21.48 -4.26
N GLY A 9 -5.11 -21.80 -5.15
CA GLY A 9 -3.75 -21.27 -5.05
C GLY A 9 -3.12 -20.79 -6.35
N GLY A 10 -3.85 -20.79 -7.47
CA GLY A 10 -3.40 -20.18 -8.71
C GLY A 10 -3.86 -18.72 -8.77
N SER A 11 -2.96 -17.78 -9.06
CA SER A 11 -3.39 -16.49 -9.63
C SER A 11 -4.33 -16.81 -10.79
N LYS A 12 -5.57 -16.29 -10.77
CA LYS A 12 -6.53 -16.48 -11.87
C LYS A 12 -6.01 -15.94 -13.21
N PHE A 13 -4.92 -15.18 -13.17
CA PHE A 13 -4.29 -14.55 -14.33
C PHE A 13 -2.89 -15.13 -14.59
N PRO A 14 -2.52 -15.34 -15.86
CA PRO A 14 -1.19 -15.82 -16.24
C PRO A 14 -0.13 -14.86 -15.71
N ILE A 15 1.04 -15.34 -15.28
CA ILE A 15 2.13 -14.48 -14.82
C ILE A 15 2.53 -13.45 -15.89
N LEU A 16 2.82 -12.21 -15.48
CA LEU A 16 3.37 -11.22 -16.41
C LEU A 16 4.76 -11.66 -16.84
N GLU A 17 5.06 -11.62 -18.14
CA GLU A 17 6.37 -12.01 -18.64
C GLU A 17 7.48 -11.12 -18.06
N ALA A 18 8.67 -11.69 -17.91
CA ALA A 18 9.83 -10.89 -17.50
C ALA A 18 10.25 -10.03 -18.69
N GLY A 19 10.47 -8.73 -18.45
CA GLY A 19 10.64 -7.79 -19.55
C GLY A 19 10.69 -6.36 -19.09
N SER A 20 10.63 -5.44 -20.04
CA SER A 20 10.54 -4.00 -19.77
C SER A 20 9.24 -3.47 -20.35
N TYR A 21 8.47 -2.77 -19.52
CA TYR A 21 7.14 -2.28 -19.86
C TYR A 21 7.03 -0.78 -19.63
N PRO A 22 6.54 -0.01 -20.62
CA PRO A 22 6.04 1.34 -20.38
C PRO A 22 4.87 1.28 -19.41
N ALA A 23 4.90 2.13 -18.39
CA ALA A 23 3.95 2.10 -17.30
C ALA A 23 3.56 3.51 -16.84
N MET A 24 2.41 3.61 -16.17
CA MET A 24 1.92 4.84 -15.56
C MET A 24 1.62 4.62 -14.09
N CYS A 25 2.16 5.47 -13.22
CA CYS A 25 1.82 5.41 -11.80
C CYS A 25 0.42 5.98 -11.60
N TYR A 26 -0.52 5.13 -11.21
CA TYR A 26 -1.90 5.54 -10.95
C TYR A 26 -2.24 5.53 -9.46
N ALA A 27 -1.47 4.84 -8.61
CA ALA A 27 -1.72 4.85 -7.17
C ALA A 27 -0.46 4.98 -6.32
N ILE A 28 -0.57 5.82 -5.28
CA ILE A 28 0.39 5.91 -4.18
C ILE A 28 -0.41 5.82 -2.89
N VAL A 29 -0.11 4.80 -2.09
CA VAL A 29 -0.89 4.47 -0.88
C VAL A 29 0.05 4.36 0.31
N ASP A 30 -0.09 5.25 1.28
CA ASP A 30 0.50 5.07 2.59
C ASP A 30 -0.23 3.95 3.35
N ILE A 31 0.52 2.93 3.75
CA ILE A 31 -0.02 1.79 4.50
C ILE A 31 0.42 1.80 5.97
N GLY A 32 0.95 2.93 6.45
CA GLY A 32 1.31 3.15 7.85
C GLY A 32 2.50 2.32 8.33
N GLN A 33 2.64 2.26 9.67
CA GLN A 33 3.71 1.52 10.31
C GLN A 33 3.46 0.02 10.23
N GLN A 34 4.33 -0.67 9.49
CA GLN A 34 4.28 -2.11 9.29
C GLN A 34 5.40 -2.80 10.04
N TYR A 35 5.09 -3.91 10.70
CA TYR A 35 6.09 -4.74 11.37
C TYR A 35 6.92 -5.55 10.36
N ASN A 36 8.24 -5.50 10.49
CA ASN A 36 9.19 -6.24 9.70
C ASN A 36 9.76 -7.40 10.50
N LYS A 37 9.33 -8.63 10.19
CA LYS A 37 9.78 -9.85 10.87
C LYS A 37 11.28 -10.12 10.74
N THR A 38 11.91 -9.70 9.64
CA THR A 38 13.33 -9.97 9.37
C THR A 38 14.24 -9.11 10.24
N PHE A 39 13.86 -7.85 10.47
CA PHE A 39 14.67 -6.90 11.24
C PHE A 39 14.09 -6.58 12.61
N ASN A 40 12.97 -7.22 12.99
CA ASN A 40 12.25 -7.02 14.25
C ASN A 40 12.01 -5.52 14.57
N ASN A 41 11.53 -4.76 13.58
CA ASN A 41 11.27 -3.34 13.73
C ASN A 41 10.00 -2.92 13.00
N TYR A 42 9.50 -1.73 13.32
CA TYR A 42 8.41 -1.09 12.59
C TYR A 42 9.00 -0.08 11.60
N ALA A 43 8.37 0.03 10.44
CA ALA A 43 8.73 1.01 9.43
C ALA A 43 7.49 1.53 8.72
N GLN A 44 7.46 2.84 8.45
CA GLN A 44 6.45 3.43 7.58
C GLN A 44 6.60 2.88 6.16
N LYS A 45 5.51 2.41 5.57
CA LYS A 45 5.52 1.78 4.25
C LYS A 45 4.56 2.47 3.31
N VAL A 46 4.96 2.56 2.05
CA VAL A 46 4.16 3.10 0.95
C VAL A 46 4.12 2.10 -0.19
N ILE A 47 2.95 1.93 -0.80
CA ILE A 47 2.75 1.11 -2.00
C ILE A 47 2.64 2.03 -3.20
N PHE A 48 3.42 1.73 -4.24
CA PHE A 48 3.24 2.30 -5.56
C PHE A 48 2.56 1.26 -6.45
N MET A 49 1.58 1.69 -7.24
CA MET A 49 0.95 0.87 -8.26
C MET A 49 1.05 1.54 -9.61
N TRP A 50 1.42 0.73 -10.59
CA TRP A 50 1.54 1.15 -11.96
C TRP A 50 0.66 0.27 -12.83
N GLU A 51 0.01 0.88 -13.80
CA GLU A 51 -0.66 0.15 -14.87
C GLU A 51 0.26 0.10 -16.09
N LEU A 52 0.09 -0.95 -16.89
CA LEU A 52 0.87 -1.26 -18.08
C LEU A 52 -0.07 -1.15 -19.28
N PRO A 53 -0.17 0.01 -19.95
CA PRO A 53 -1.18 0.22 -21.00
C PRO A 53 -1.03 -0.69 -22.22
N GLY A 54 0.14 -1.29 -22.42
CA GLY A 54 0.37 -2.27 -23.50
C GLY A 54 -0.02 -3.70 -23.15
N GLU A 55 -0.39 -3.97 -21.89
CA GLU A 55 -0.72 -5.31 -21.39
C GLU A 55 -2.15 -5.29 -20.87
N GLU A 56 -3.06 -6.03 -21.50
CA GLU A 56 -4.47 -6.09 -21.08
C GLU A 56 -4.78 -7.44 -20.43
N ILE A 57 -5.69 -7.42 -19.45
CA ILE A 57 -6.24 -8.61 -18.82
C ILE A 57 -7.75 -8.46 -18.69
N GLU A 58 -8.47 -9.55 -18.88
CA GLU A 58 -9.91 -9.60 -18.67
C GLU A 58 -10.19 -9.79 -17.18
N ILE A 59 -10.80 -8.79 -16.54
CA ILE A 59 -11.26 -8.87 -15.15
C ILE A 59 -12.77 -8.69 -15.18
N GLU A 60 -13.51 -9.71 -14.72
CA GLU A 60 -14.97 -9.65 -14.62
C GLU A 60 -15.69 -9.34 -15.96
N GLY A 61 -15.11 -9.77 -17.09
CA GLY A 61 -15.66 -9.53 -18.43
C GLY A 61 -15.26 -8.19 -19.05
N GLU A 62 -14.47 -7.37 -18.35
CA GLU A 62 -13.93 -6.10 -18.86
C GLU A 62 -12.42 -6.21 -19.12
N MET A 63 -11.98 -5.77 -20.30
CA MET A 63 -10.55 -5.61 -20.61
C MET A 63 -10.01 -4.40 -19.86
N LYS A 64 -9.06 -4.63 -18.96
CA LYS A 64 -8.38 -3.59 -18.17
C LYS A 64 -6.87 -3.70 -18.34
N PRO A 65 -6.13 -2.58 -18.29
CA PRO A 65 -4.69 -2.67 -18.30
C PRO A 65 -4.20 -3.39 -17.06
N ARG A 66 -3.17 -4.19 -17.26
CA ARG A 66 -2.56 -4.95 -16.20
C ARG A 66 -1.86 -4.01 -15.23
N ALA A 67 -2.00 -4.28 -13.93
CA ALA A 67 -1.33 -3.51 -12.89
C ALA A 67 -0.24 -4.34 -12.19
N ILE A 68 0.83 -3.65 -11.78
CA ILE A 68 1.89 -4.18 -10.92
C ILE A 68 2.14 -3.19 -9.79
N SER A 69 2.53 -3.70 -8.62
CA SER A 69 2.77 -2.87 -7.44
C SER A 69 4.05 -3.28 -6.72
N GLU A 70 4.68 -2.34 -6.03
CA GLU A 70 5.84 -2.58 -5.18
C GLU A 70 5.70 -1.78 -3.88
N THR A 71 6.16 -2.36 -2.76
CA THR A 71 6.11 -1.72 -1.44
C THR A 71 7.49 -1.23 -1.04
N TYR A 72 7.59 0.02 -0.62
CA TYR A 72 8.84 0.62 -0.14
C TYR A 72 8.72 1.06 1.31
N THR A 73 9.87 1.17 1.99
CA THR A 73 9.96 1.96 3.21
C THR A 73 9.93 3.45 2.85
N ASN A 74 9.06 4.23 3.49
CA ASN A 74 8.97 5.67 3.31
C ASN A 74 10.18 6.37 3.96
N SER A 75 11.32 6.33 3.28
CA SER A 75 12.59 6.92 3.72
C SER A 75 13.42 7.32 2.52
N LEU A 76 14.12 8.45 2.63
CA LEU A 76 15.05 8.95 1.61
C LEU A 76 16.52 8.88 2.03
N GLY A 77 16.84 8.02 3.00
CA GLY A 77 18.24 7.77 3.37
C GLY A 77 19.07 7.27 2.17
N GLU A 78 20.39 7.45 2.22
CA GLU A 78 21.31 7.11 1.12
C GLU A 78 21.17 5.66 0.62
N LYS A 79 20.88 4.72 1.52
CA LYS A 79 20.69 3.30 1.20
C LYS A 79 19.23 2.93 0.91
N ALA A 80 18.28 3.85 1.06
CA ALA A 80 16.86 3.56 0.95
C ALA A 80 16.46 3.22 -0.50
N ASN A 81 15.71 2.13 -0.65
CA ASN A 81 15.25 1.70 -1.97
C ASN A 81 14.25 2.68 -2.59
N LEU A 82 13.45 3.38 -1.78
CA LEU A 82 12.54 4.44 -2.26
C LEU A 82 13.32 5.57 -2.94
N ARG A 83 14.38 6.07 -2.29
CA ARG A 83 15.27 7.08 -2.88
C ARG A 83 15.84 6.61 -4.22
N LYS A 84 16.46 5.43 -4.24
CA LYS A 84 17.07 4.87 -5.47
C LYS A 84 16.06 4.75 -6.60
N MET A 85 14.85 4.27 -6.28
CA MET A 85 13.76 4.15 -7.25
C MET A 85 13.33 5.54 -7.78
N LEU A 86 13.14 6.52 -6.90
CA LEU A 86 12.75 7.88 -7.30
C LEU A 86 13.83 8.61 -8.11
N GLU A 87 15.12 8.47 -7.75
CA GLU A 87 16.24 9.07 -8.50
C GLU A 87 16.32 8.50 -9.93
N ASN A 88 16.23 7.17 -10.06
CA ASN A 88 16.23 6.48 -11.35
C ASN A 88 15.03 6.89 -12.22
N TRP A 89 13.85 7.01 -11.60
CA TRP A 89 12.64 7.39 -12.30
C TRP A 89 12.62 8.87 -12.70
N ARG A 90 13.07 9.77 -11.83
CA ARG A 90 13.17 11.21 -12.13
C ARG A 90 14.33 11.50 -13.11
N GLY A 91 15.34 10.64 -13.11
CA GLY A 91 16.57 10.79 -13.89
C GLY A 91 17.48 11.89 -13.34
N ARG A 92 17.41 12.15 -12.02
CA ARG A 92 18.29 13.08 -11.31
C ARG A 92 18.40 12.68 -9.84
N ALA A 93 19.54 12.97 -9.22
CA ALA A 93 19.72 12.84 -7.78
C ALA A 93 18.83 13.85 -7.04
N PHE A 94 18.50 13.54 -5.78
CA PHE A 94 17.87 14.52 -4.90
C PHE A 94 18.84 15.65 -4.54
N THR A 95 18.33 16.89 -4.46
CA THR A 95 19.05 18.00 -3.84
C THR A 95 18.99 17.90 -2.33
N GLN A 96 19.83 18.67 -1.62
CA GLN A 96 19.81 18.68 -0.16
C GLN A 96 18.44 19.14 0.37
N GLU A 97 17.81 20.14 -0.24
CA GLU A 97 16.47 20.59 0.21
C GLU A 97 15.39 19.53 -0.05
N GLU A 98 15.46 18.82 -1.19
CA GLU A 98 14.51 17.73 -1.47
C GLU A 98 14.71 16.51 -0.54
N MET A 99 15.85 16.43 0.17
CA MET A 99 16.09 15.41 1.20
C MET A 99 15.42 15.71 2.53
N ASP A 100 15.13 16.98 2.81
CA ASP A 100 14.36 17.37 3.99
C ASP A 100 12.88 16.99 3.84
N GLY A 101 12.41 16.88 2.60
CA GLY A 101 11.09 16.35 2.28
C GLY A 101 10.81 16.36 0.79
N PHE A 102 10.26 15.26 0.29
CA PHE A 102 9.78 15.15 -1.08
C PHE A 102 8.33 14.69 -1.10
N ASP A 103 7.46 15.49 -1.71
CA ASP A 103 6.06 15.12 -1.88
C ASP A 103 5.92 14.04 -2.98
N LEU A 104 5.54 12.83 -2.57
CA LEU A 104 5.31 11.69 -3.47
C LEU A 104 4.20 11.95 -4.50
N ARG A 105 3.29 12.89 -4.24
CA ARG A 105 2.26 13.32 -5.20
C ARG A 105 2.85 13.78 -6.53
N ASN A 106 4.10 14.27 -6.52
CA ASN A 106 4.79 14.75 -7.71
C ASN A 106 5.07 13.64 -8.76
N VAL A 107 5.07 12.37 -8.35
CA VAL A 107 5.27 11.23 -9.25
C VAL A 107 3.98 10.50 -9.61
N LEU A 108 2.84 10.90 -9.02
CA LEU A 108 1.53 10.37 -9.39
C LEU A 108 1.15 10.81 -10.81
N GLY A 109 0.58 9.89 -11.60
CA GLY A 109 0.24 10.10 -13.00
C GLY A 109 1.44 10.26 -13.93
N LYS A 110 2.67 10.01 -13.46
CA LYS A 110 3.87 10.07 -14.29
C LYS A 110 4.16 8.72 -14.93
N ALA A 111 4.70 8.78 -16.14
CA ALA A 111 5.16 7.61 -16.87
C ALA A 111 6.53 7.14 -16.38
N CYS A 112 6.76 5.83 -16.41
CA CYS A 112 8.03 5.17 -16.16
C CYS A 112 8.23 3.99 -17.11
N MET A 113 9.47 3.52 -17.17
CA MET A 113 9.79 2.18 -17.64
C MET A 113 9.95 1.27 -16.43
N ILE A 114 9.20 0.17 -16.38
CA ILE A 114 9.29 -0.85 -15.33
C ILE A 114 9.98 -2.07 -15.90
N SER A 115 11.05 -2.51 -15.25
CA SER A 115 11.61 -3.84 -15.49
C SER A 115 10.90 -4.83 -14.58
N VAL A 116 10.30 -5.87 -15.16
CA VAL A 116 9.65 -6.98 -14.47
C VAL A 116 10.60 -8.16 -14.45
N VAL A 117 10.77 -8.76 -13.28
CA VAL A 117 11.58 -9.96 -13.08
C VAL A 117 10.75 -11.04 -12.38
N HIS A 118 11.08 -12.30 -12.62
CA HIS A 118 10.44 -13.41 -11.91
C HIS A 118 11.21 -13.71 -10.63
N GLY A 119 10.48 -13.74 -9.51
CA GLY A 119 10.93 -14.32 -8.26
C GLY A 119 10.30 -15.69 -8.04
N THR A 120 10.80 -16.42 -7.05
CA THR A 120 10.24 -17.69 -6.61
C THR A 120 9.61 -17.50 -5.24
N LYS A 121 8.34 -17.91 -5.08
CA LYS A 121 7.66 -17.93 -3.79
C LYS A 121 8.20 -19.07 -2.92
N SER A 122 7.84 -19.07 -1.64
CA SER A 122 8.24 -20.14 -0.70
C SER A 122 7.76 -21.53 -1.12
N ASP A 123 6.68 -21.62 -1.91
CA ASP A 123 6.13 -22.87 -2.45
C ASP A 123 6.79 -23.30 -3.78
N GLY A 124 7.80 -22.57 -4.27
CA GLY A 124 8.48 -22.85 -5.54
C GLY A 124 7.79 -22.26 -6.78
N SER A 125 6.59 -21.68 -6.65
CA SER A 125 5.89 -21.08 -7.79
C SER A 125 6.51 -19.73 -8.21
N PRO A 126 6.61 -19.42 -9.52
CA PRO A 126 7.11 -18.13 -9.97
C PRO A 126 6.10 -17.01 -9.71
N TYR A 127 6.59 -15.80 -9.47
CA TYR A 127 5.79 -14.57 -9.42
C TYR A 127 6.53 -13.42 -10.09
N ALA A 128 5.77 -12.53 -10.74
CA ALA A 128 6.32 -11.30 -11.30
C ALA A 128 6.48 -10.25 -10.19
N LYS A 129 7.63 -9.59 -10.15
CA LYS A 129 7.90 -8.46 -9.27
C LYS A 129 8.61 -7.34 -10.01
N VAL A 130 8.56 -6.14 -9.44
CA VAL A 130 9.28 -4.99 -9.98
C VAL A 130 10.77 -5.19 -9.69
N GLY A 131 11.58 -5.27 -10.75
CA GLY A 131 13.03 -5.27 -10.67
C GLY A 131 13.60 -3.85 -10.54
N SER A 132 13.13 -2.94 -11.39
CA SER A 132 13.53 -1.53 -11.35
C SER A 132 12.47 -0.63 -11.98
N VAL A 133 12.49 0.64 -11.59
CA VAL A 133 11.67 1.71 -12.19
C VAL A 133 12.63 2.80 -12.66
N SER A 134 12.51 3.22 -13.91
CA SER A 134 13.37 4.21 -14.52
C SER A 134 12.58 5.21 -15.36
N LYS A 135 13.24 6.32 -15.69
CA LYS A 135 12.69 7.31 -16.61
C LYS A 135 12.46 6.70 -17.98
N MET A 136 11.37 7.12 -18.64
CA MET A 136 11.15 6.77 -20.04
C MET A 136 12.36 7.17 -20.91
N PRO A 137 12.88 6.25 -21.75
CA PRO A 137 13.97 6.58 -22.67
C PRO A 137 13.61 7.74 -23.61
N LYS A 138 14.59 8.58 -23.94
CA LYS A 138 14.40 9.67 -24.89
C LYS A 138 13.99 9.12 -26.25
N GLY A 139 12.95 9.70 -26.86
CA GLY A 139 12.47 9.32 -28.19
C GLY A 139 11.45 8.18 -28.22
N MET A 140 11.12 7.55 -27.07
CA MET A 140 10.00 6.61 -27.00
C MET A 140 8.67 7.32 -26.77
N SER A 141 7.58 6.71 -27.24
CA SER A 141 6.22 7.16 -26.93
C SER A 141 5.96 7.00 -25.43
N VAL A 142 5.48 8.08 -24.82
CA VAL A 142 5.16 8.12 -23.39
C VAL A 142 3.65 7.97 -23.27
N PRO A 143 3.15 6.99 -22.50
CA PRO A 143 1.73 6.94 -22.18
C PRO A 143 1.30 8.27 -21.54
N GLN A 144 0.24 8.88 -22.06
CA GLN A 144 -0.14 10.25 -21.66
C GLN A 144 -1.21 10.30 -20.58
N LYS A 145 -1.96 9.20 -20.41
CA LYS A 145 -3.10 9.15 -19.50
C LYS A 145 -3.14 7.79 -18.82
N THR A 146 -3.66 7.81 -17.60
CA THR A 146 -4.01 6.58 -16.90
C THR A 146 -5.40 6.11 -17.33
N THR A 147 -5.58 4.79 -17.42
CA THR A 147 -6.93 4.20 -17.59
C THR A 147 -7.60 4.11 -16.23
N ASN A 148 -6.84 3.70 -15.21
CA ASN A 148 -7.30 3.73 -13.83
C ASN A 148 -7.34 5.18 -13.29
N ALA A 149 -8.28 5.43 -12.38
CA ALA A 149 -8.33 6.70 -11.67
C ALA A 149 -7.07 6.91 -10.82
N LEU A 150 -6.62 8.16 -10.71
CA LEU A 150 -5.49 8.48 -9.85
C LEU A 150 -5.90 8.34 -8.39
N ILE A 151 -5.17 7.51 -7.66
CA ILE A 151 -5.38 7.23 -6.25
C ILE A 151 -4.19 7.77 -5.48
N LEU A 152 -4.50 8.62 -4.53
CA LEU A 152 -3.55 9.09 -3.55
C LEU A 152 -4.18 8.87 -2.19
N PHE A 153 -3.56 8.03 -1.39
CA PHE A 153 -4.06 7.71 -0.07
C PHE A 153 -2.99 8.00 0.98
N ASP A 154 -3.38 8.79 1.97
CA ASP A 154 -2.58 9.18 3.11
C ASP A 154 -3.33 8.69 4.36
N LEU A 155 -2.70 7.81 5.14
CA LEU A 155 -3.35 7.22 6.31
C LEU A 155 -3.52 8.25 7.44
N ASP A 156 -2.72 9.30 7.44
CA ASP A 156 -2.75 10.35 8.45
C ASP A 156 -3.85 11.39 8.17
N ALA A 157 -4.38 11.44 6.95
CA ALA A 157 -5.46 12.34 6.55
C ALA A 157 -6.76 12.10 7.37
N PRO A 158 -7.57 13.17 7.61
CA PRO A 158 -8.80 13.06 8.39
C PRO A 158 -9.88 12.21 7.70
N ASP A 159 -9.90 12.20 6.37
CA ASP A 159 -10.83 11.44 5.51
C ASP A 159 -10.31 10.05 5.13
N ALA A 160 -9.20 9.59 5.74
CA ALA A 160 -8.57 8.33 5.43
C ALA A 160 -9.54 7.13 5.55
N LEU A 161 -10.44 7.12 6.53
CA LEU A 161 -11.35 5.98 6.73
C LEU A 161 -12.41 5.85 5.62
N GLU A 162 -12.89 6.97 5.10
CA GLU A 162 -13.82 6.98 3.97
C GLU A 162 -13.11 6.60 2.68
N ASN A 163 -11.91 7.13 2.46
CA ASN A 163 -11.11 6.84 1.27
C ASN A 163 -10.54 5.42 1.25
N LEU A 164 -10.40 4.76 2.41
CA LEU A 164 -9.94 3.38 2.51
C LEU A 164 -10.81 2.43 1.69
N GLN A 165 -12.13 2.66 1.65
CA GLN A 165 -13.09 1.82 0.92
C GLN A 165 -12.89 1.87 -0.60
N LYS A 166 -12.24 2.92 -1.12
CA LYS A 166 -11.94 3.09 -2.56
C LYS A 166 -10.73 2.27 -3.00
N LEU A 167 -9.94 1.73 -2.07
CA LEU A 167 -8.75 0.93 -2.38
C LEU A 167 -9.12 -0.53 -2.64
N PRO A 168 -8.31 -1.28 -3.41
CA PRO A 168 -8.49 -2.72 -3.55
C PRO A 168 -8.43 -3.44 -2.20
N GLU A 169 -9.23 -4.51 -2.03
CA GLU A 169 -9.40 -5.21 -0.75
C GLU A 169 -8.06 -5.65 -0.12
N TRP A 170 -7.13 -6.17 -0.95
CA TRP A 170 -5.82 -6.60 -0.47
C TRP A 170 -5.00 -5.44 0.13
N VAL A 171 -5.17 -4.22 -0.38
CA VAL A 171 -4.51 -3.00 0.12
C VAL A 171 -5.16 -2.57 1.43
N GLN A 172 -6.50 -2.60 1.49
CA GLN A 172 -7.24 -2.31 2.72
C GLN A 172 -6.80 -3.24 3.85
N ASN A 173 -6.67 -4.54 3.56
CA ASN A 173 -6.23 -5.54 4.53
C ASN A 173 -4.80 -5.23 5.00
N ARG A 174 -3.90 -4.84 4.08
CA ARG A 174 -2.54 -4.43 4.44
C ARG A 174 -2.52 -3.19 5.35
N ILE A 175 -3.38 -2.20 5.10
CA ILE A 175 -3.52 -1.01 5.96
C ILE A 175 -4.03 -1.41 7.35
N LYS A 176 -5.03 -2.28 7.44
CA LYS A 176 -5.60 -2.77 8.72
C LYS A 176 -4.58 -3.52 9.58
N GLU A 177 -3.55 -4.11 8.97
CA GLU A 177 -2.46 -4.76 9.70
C GLU A 177 -1.50 -3.77 10.38
N SER A 178 -1.48 -2.51 9.94
CA SER A 178 -0.58 -1.47 10.46
C SER A 178 -0.88 -1.08 11.91
N GLU A 179 0.16 -0.72 12.67
CA GLU A 179 -0.03 -0.17 14.01
C GLU A 179 -0.73 1.19 13.97
N THR A 180 -0.39 2.03 12.98
CA THR A 180 -1.01 3.36 12.78
C THR A 180 -2.53 3.27 12.63
N TYR A 181 -3.03 2.32 11.84
CA TYR A 181 -4.48 2.10 11.71
C TYR A 181 -5.10 1.59 13.02
N LYS A 182 -4.44 0.65 13.70
CA LYS A 182 -4.94 0.11 14.97
C LYS A 182 -5.02 1.19 16.05
N GLU A 183 -4.04 2.08 16.13
CA GLU A 183 -4.03 3.21 17.05
C GLU A 183 -5.19 4.17 16.78
N LYS A 184 -5.45 4.50 15.52
CA LYS A 184 -6.62 5.33 15.13
C LYS A 184 -7.97 4.68 15.43
N MET A 185 -8.02 3.34 15.53
CA MET A 185 -9.23 2.57 15.83
C MET A 185 -9.40 2.26 17.31
N ARG A 186 -8.40 2.56 18.15
CA ARG A 186 -8.56 2.37 19.60
C ARG A 186 -9.60 3.37 20.10
N PRO A 187 -10.62 2.93 20.87
CA PRO A 187 -11.47 3.86 21.58
C PRO A 187 -10.61 4.71 22.51
N ASP A 188 -10.87 6.01 22.50
CA ASP A 188 -10.14 7.01 23.27
C ASP A 188 -10.06 6.59 24.75
N ALA A 189 -8.84 6.39 25.27
CA ALA A 189 -8.61 5.97 26.65
C ALA A 189 -9.08 7.02 27.67
N SER A 190 -9.37 8.24 27.21
CA SER A 190 -9.91 9.34 28.02
C SER A 190 -11.36 9.13 28.50
N VAL A 191 -12.08 8.11 28.02
CA VAL A 191 -13.47 7.83 28.43
C VAL A 191 -13.56 6.73 29.50
N VAL A 192 -12.47 6.00 29.79
CA VAL A 192 -12.51 4.89 30.76
C VAL A 192 -12.28 5.36 32.20
N GLU A 193 -11.56 6.46 32.42
CA GLU A 193 -11.30 6.99 33.78
C GLU A 193 -12.51 7.71 34.39
N ALA A 194 -13.47 8.19 33.60
CA ALA A 194 -14.64 8.92 34.12
C ALA A 194 -15.76 8.02 34.69
N ARG A 195 -15.60 6.69 34.66
CA ARG A 195 -16.69 5.75 34.99
C ARG A 195 -16.48 4.95 36.27
N ASN A 196 -15.46 5.28 37.07
CA ASN A 196 -15.10 4.52 38.27
C ASN A 196 -15.30 5.25 39.60
N ASP A 197 -15.81 6.49 39.61
CA ASP A 197 -15.93 7.30 40.84
C ASP A 197 -17.36 7.53 41.37
N ASP A 198 -18.40 6.88 40.82
CA ASP A 198 -19.80 7.11 41.27
C ASP A 198 -20.59 5.81 41.53
N PHE A 199 -20.02 4.89 42.31
CA PHE A 199 -20.82 3.96 43.10
C PHE A 199 -20.37 4.01 44.55
N ALA A 200 -20.69 5.11 45.21
CA ALA A 200 -20.75 5.13 46.66
C ALA A 200 -21.72 4.02 47.11
N VAL A 201 -21.18 3.10 47.91
CA VAL A 201 -21.90 2.08 48.65
C VAL A 201 -23.03 2.77 49.42
N ILE A 202 -24.27 2.56 48.99
CA ILE A 202 -25.43 2.85 49.83
C ILE A 202 -25.45 1.72 50.84
N ASP A 203 -24.97 2.00 52.05
CA ASP A 203 -25.04 1.12 53.20
C ASP A 203 -26.52 0.87 53.53
N ALA A 204 -27.07 -0.23 53.02
CA ALA A 204 -28.44 -0.65 53.28
C ALA A 204 -28.46 -1.51 54.55
N ALA A 205 -28.18 -0.87 55.68
CA ALA A 205 -28.39 -1.42 57.01
C ALA A 205 -29.11 -0.38 57.87
N GLU A 206 -30.42 -0.18 57.62
CA GLU A 206 -31.38 0.20 58.67
C GLU A 206 -32.83 0.07 58.16
N ASP A 207 -33.55 -0.87 58.78
CA ASP A 207 -34.99 -0.96 59.01
C ASP A 207 -35.99 -0.58 57.91
N CYS A 208 -36.66 -1.62 57.37
CA CYS A 208 -38.05 -1.51 56.93
C CYS A 208 -38.99 -1.79 58.12
N PRO A 209 -39.79 -0.80 58.57
CA PRO A 209 -41.08 -1.05 59.17
C PRO A 209 -42.20 -0.32 58.41
N PHE A 210 -43.15 -1.12 57.93
CA PHE A 210 -44.53 -0.85 57.46
C PHE A 210 -44.86 0.51 56.79
#